data_AF-A0A2G9Y2D6-F1
#
_entry.id   AF-A0A2G9Y2D6-F1
#
_cell.length_a   1.000
_cell.length_b   1.000
_cell.length_c   1.000
_cell.angle_alpha   90.00
_cell.angle_beta   90.00
_cell.angle_gamma   90.00
#
_symmetry.space_group_name_H-M   'P 1'
#
loop_
_entity.id
_entity.type
_entity.pdbx_description
1 polymer ?
#
loop_
_entity_poly.entity_id
_entity_poly.type
_entity_poly.pdbx_seq_one_letter_code
_entity_poly.pdbx_strand_id
1 'polypeptide(L)'
;MERLLLKNRKKSTPKETIRKADKLVGRNVGILKNCYELRMEPDDFGMYSYYPDLTNTSHFSRLKCPSEEGSGSINREKSKAAAIGEALERYCGSIYRPEEFVFNSYRETRKEAIDVQDLILYSETQYKEPRFNLKRPSDETKISWTWGYSLIKKKPVLVPSCLLFLPYKGRNEEPSFVETVSTGA
;
A
#
# COMPACT_ATOMS: atom_id res chain seq x y z
N MET A 1 6.41 24.79 7.56
CA MET A 1 6.54 23.58 6.71
C MET A 1 5.52 23.71 5.60
N GLU A 2 5.97 23.83 4.34
CA GLU A 2 5.08 24.05 3.20
C GLU A 2 4.20 22.81 2.98
N ARG A 3 2.87 22.99 2.98
CA ARG A 3 1.92 21.87 2.81
C ARG A 3 2.01 21.39 1.35
N LEU A 4 2.57 20.20 1.12
CA LEU A 4 2.55 19.55 -0.19
C LEU A 4 1.09 19.25 -0.60
N LEU A 5 0.49 20.15 -1.37
CA LEU A 5 -0.88 19.97 -1.90
C LEU A 5 -0.80 19.50 -3.35
N LEU A 6 -1.40 18.34 -3.64
CA LEU A 6 -1.46 17.75 -4.99
C LEU A 6 -2.04 18.70 -6.06
N LYS A 7 -2.93 19.62 -5.67
CA LYS A 7 -3.57 20.60 -6.58
C LYS A 7 -2.59 21.51 -7.32
N ASN A 8 -1.38 21.71 -6.80
CA ASN A 8 -0.38 22.58 -7.40
C ASN A 8 0.65 21.81 -8.27
N ARG A 9 0.53 20.49 -8.38
CA ARG A 9 1.44 19.65 -9.18
C ARG A 9 0.76 19.31 -10.51
N LYS A 10 1.35 19.78 -11.62
CA LYS A 10 0.94 19.31 -12.96
C LYS A 10 1.17 17.81 -13.08
N LYS A 11 0.19 17.10 -13.65
CA LYS A 11 0.32 15.67 -13.98
C LYS A 11 1.55 15.48 -14.88
N SER A 12 2.35 14.45 -14.60
CA SER A 12 3.50 14.11 -15.45
C SER A 12 3.05 13.18 -16.56
N THR A 13 3.62 13.34 -17.75
CA THR A 13 3.51 12.35 -18.83
C THR A 13 4.31 11.08 -18.48
N PRO A 14 4.04 9.92 -19.11
CA PRO A 14 4.84 8.70 -18.90
C PRO A 14 6.34 8.92 -19.06
N LYS A 15 6.75 9.66 -20.10
CA LYS A 15 8.14 10.03 -20.36
C LYS A 15 8.75 10.86 -19.23
N GLU A 16 8.02 11.84 -18.70
CA GLU A 16 8.50 12.64 -17.57
C GLU A 16 8.56 11.83 -16.27
N THR A 17 7.61 10.92 -16.05
CA THR A 17 7.62 9.99 -14.91
C THR A 17 8.87 9.12 -14.95
N ILE A 18 9.17 8.49 -16.09
CA ILE A 18 10.38 7.67 -16.28
C ILE A 18 11.64 8.51 -16.01
N ARG A 19 11.73 9.72 -16.58
CA ARG A 19 12.87 10.62 -16.35
C ARG A 19 13.06 10.99 -14.88
N LYS A 20 11.97 11.23 -14.14
CA LYS A 20 12.04 11.55 -12.71
C LYS A 20 12.44 10.34 -11.88
N ALA A 21 11.91 9.17 -12.22
CA ALA A 21 12.18 7.91 -11.54
C ALA A 21 13.60 7.40 -11.74
N ASP A 22 14.31 7.86 -12.77
CA ASP A 22 15.71 7.51 -13.03
C ASP A 22 16.62 7.69 -11.79
N LYS A 23 16.36 8.74 -10.99
CA LYS A 23 17.08 9.01 -9.74
C LYS A 23 16.80 7.99 -8.62
N LEU A 24 15.73 7.22 -8.73
CA LEU A 24 15.30 6.21 -7.77
C LEU A 24 15.79 4.81 -8.17
N VAL A 25 16.33 4.65 -9.38
CA VAL A 25 16.85 3.38 -9.90
C VAL A 25 18.34 3.31 -9.63
N GLY A 26 18.78 2.26 -8.96
CA GLY A 26 20.19 2.03 -8.70
C GLY A 26 20.42 0.74 -7.92
N ARG A 27 21.41 -0.04 -8.35
CA ARG A 27 21.71 -1.36 -7.77
C ARG A 27 22.01 -1.33 -6.27
N ASN A 28 22.67 -0.27 -5.80
CA ASN A 28 23.21 -0.21 -4.44
C ASN A 28 22.38 0.68 -3.49
N VAL A 29 21.81 1.78 -4.01
CA VAL A 29 21.15 2.81 -3.18
C VAL A 29 19.77 3.23 -3.72
N GLY A 30 19.32 2.62 -4.82
CA GLY A 30 18.01 2.89 -5.38
C GLY A 30 16.89 2.28 -4.55
N ILE A 31 15.69 2.86 -4.67
CA ILE A 31 14.44 2.21 -4.22
C ILE A 31 14.14 1.04 -5.16
N LEU A 32 14.40 1.23 -6.45
CA LEU A 32 14.33 0.23 -7.50
C LEU A 32 15.76 -0.21 -7.84
N LYS A 33 16.02 -1.52 -7.89
CA LYS A 33 17.30 -2.06 -8.35
C LYS A 33 17.39 -2.04 -9.87
N ASN A 34 16.28 -2.39 -10.52
CA ASN A 34 16.17 -2.52 -11.97
C ASN A 34 14.71 -2.37 -12.41
N CYS A 35 14.48 -2.17 -13.71
CA CYS A 35 13.17 -2.29 -14.34
C CYS A 35 13.37 -2.77 -15.78
N TYR A 36 12.95 -3.99 -16.07
CA TYR A 36 13.18 -4.65 -17.34
C TYR A 36 11.86 -4.92 -18.06
N GLU A 37 11.95 -4.97 -19.39
CA GLU A 37 10.86 -5.37 -20.27
C GLU A 37 10.90 -6.89 -20.45
N LEU A 38 9.77 -7.57 -20.24
CA LEU A 38 9.67 -8.96 -20.68
C LEU A 38 9.62 -8.99 -22.19
N ARG A 39 10.51 -9.79 -22.75
CA ARG A 39 10.51 -10.07 -24.18
C ARG A 39 9.35 -11.00 -24.47
N MET A 40 8.49 -10.56 -25.38
CA MET A 40 7.41 -11.39 -25.91
C MET A 40 7.92 -12.26 -27.07
N GLU A 41 7.24 -13.38 -27.30
CA GLU A 41 7.47 -14.25 -28.44
C GLU A 41 6.95 -13.61 -29.75
N PRO A 42 7.46 -14.02 -30.92
CA PRO A 42 7.08 -13.42 -32.20
C PRO A 42 5.57 -13.49 -32.53
N ASP A 43 4.85 -14.45 -31.94
CA ASP A 43 3.41 -14.69 -32.10
C ASP A 43 2.56 -14.10 -30.97
N ASP A 44 3.17 -13.47 -29.96
CA ASP A 44 2.45 -12.81 -28.88
C ASP A 44 1.73 -11.53 -29.37
N PHE A 45 0.60 -11.25 -28.71
CA PHE A 45 -0.17 -10.02 -28.93
C PHE A 45 0.69 -8.80 -28.59
N GLY A 46 0.86 -7.85 -29.53
CA GLY A 46 1.71 -6.64 -29.44
C GLY A 46 1.53 -5.76 -28.20
N MET A 47 2.01 -6.23 -27.05
CA MET A 47 1.92 -5.63 -25.74
C MET A 47 3.32 -5.50 -25.14
N TYR A 48 3.50 -4.51 -24.28
CA TYR A 48 4.73 -4.31 -23.55
C TYR A 48 4.47 -4.61 -22.08
N SER A 49 5.27 -5.51 -21.51
CA SER A 49 5.18 -5.86 -20.10
C SER A 49 6.48 -5.48 -19.40
N TYR A 50 6.39 -4.79 -18.26
CA TYR A 50 7.54 -4.31 -17.50
C TYR A 50 7.48 -4.80 -16.06
N TYR A 51 8.63 -5.23 -15.54
CA TYR A 51 8.78 -5.75 -14.19
C TYR A 51 9.94 -5.01 -13.51
N PRO A 52 9.68 -4.32 -12.40
CA PRO A 52 10.70 -3.71 -11.56
C PRO A 52 11.21 -4.69 -10.51
N ASP A 53 12.50 -4.58 -10.18
CA ASP A 53 13.10 -5.25 -9.03
C ASP A 53 13.16 -4.27 -7.86
N LEU A 54 12.46 -4.58 -6.76
CA LEU A 54 12.47 -3.74 -5.56
C LEU A 54 13.70 -3.95 -4.67
N THR A 55 14.14 -2.87 -4.04
CA THR A 55 15.12 -2.92 -2.94
C THR A 55 14.50 -3.57 -1.71
N ASN A 56 15.31 -4.26 -0.92
CA ASN A 56 14.84 -4.95 0.27
C ASN A 56 14.40 -3.94 1.35
N THR A 57 13.13 -3.98 1.76
CA THR A 57 12.57 -3.11 2.80
C THR A 57 12.76 -3.64 4.22
N SER A 58 13.33 -4.83 4.41
CA SER A 58 13.51 -5.43 5.75
C SER A 58 14.47 -4.65 6.67
N HIS A 59 15.22 -3.69 6.14
CA HIS A 59 16.03 -2.76 6.92
C HIS A 59 15.21 -1.60 7.53
N PHE A 60 14.01 -1.34 7.00
CA PHE A 60 13.14 -0.25 7.41
C PHE A 60 11.83 -0.72 8.05
N SER A 61 11.40 -1.95 7.74
CA SER A 61 10.15 -2.53 8.21
C SER A 61 10.36 -3.98 8.64
N ARG A 62 9.43 -4.50 9.45
CA ARG A 62 9.45 -5.89 9.93
C ARG A 62 9.22 -6.91 8.84
N LEU A 63 8.58 -6.49 7.75
CA LEU A 63 8.23 -7.35 6.63
C LEU A 63 8.93 -6.87 5.36
N LYS A 64 9.30 -7.83 4.53
CA LYS A 64 9.83 -7.57 3.20
C LYS A 64 8.66 -7.24 2.28
N CYS A 65 8.80 -6.19 1.47
CA CYS A 65 7.89 -5.94 0.36
C CYS A 65 7.88 -7.17 -0.56
N PRO A 66 6.70 -7.65 -1.00
CA PRO A 66 6.62 -8.52 -2.17
C PRO A 66 7.44 -7.94 -3.32
N SER A 67 7.89 -8.80 -4.23
CA SER A 67 8.76 -8.42 -5.35
C SER A 67 8.17 -8.89 -6.68
N GLU A 68 6.84 -8.96 -6.75
CA GLU A 68 6.10 -9.40 -7.93
C GLU A 68 5.19 -8.26 -8.36
N GLU A 69 5.80 -7.21 -8.89
CA GLU A 69 5.10 -6.09 -9.50
C GLU A 69 5.28 -6.14 -11.01
N GLY A 70 4.27 -5.74 -11.75
CA GLY A 70 4.37 -5.70 -13.19
C GLY A 70 3.26 -4.88 -13.80
N SER A 71 3.54 -4.31 -14.96
CA SER A 71 2.53 -3.61 -15.74
C SER A 71 2.54 -4.10 -17.18
N GLY A 72 1.39 -3.92 -17.83
CA GLY A 72 1.15 -4.32 -19.19
C GLY A 72 0.40 -3.23 -19.96
N SER A 73 0.88 -2.86 -21.16
CA SER A 73 0.19 -1.90 -22.02
C SER A 73 0.62 -2.05 -23.47
N ILE A 74 -0.26 -1.69 -24.42
CA ILE A 74 0.09 -1.55 -25.85
C ILE A 74 1.04 -0.36 -26.13
N ASN A 75 1.31 0.49 -25.13
CA ASN A 75 2.27 1.58 -25.22
C ASN A 75 3.44 1.34 -24.27
N ARG A 76 4.63 1.22 -24.84
CA ARG A 76 5.87 0.90 -24.11
C ARG A 76 6.18 1.87 -22.97
N GLU A 77 6.07 3.18 -23.21
CA GLU A 77 6.34 4.18 -22.18
C GLU A 77 5.28 4.16 -21.07
N LYS A 78 4.00 3.93 -21.41
CA LYS A 78 2.93 3.80 -20.41
C LYS A 78 3.14 2.57 -19.54
N SER A 79 3.46 1.42 -20.13
CA SER A 79 3.73 0.18 -19.39
C SER A 79 4.89 0.37 -18.40
N LYS A 80 6.02 0.91 -18.88
CA LYS A 80 7.19 1.18 -18.03
C LYS A 80 6.88 2.17 -16.90
N ALA A 81 6.21 3.28 -17.20
CA ALA A 81 5.86 4.28 -16.20
C ALA A 81 4.88 3.75 -15.15
N ALA A 82 3.92 2.92 -15.56
CA ALA A 82 2.96 2.28 -14.66
C ALA A 82 3.64 1.25 -13.75
N ALA A 83 4.50 0.39 -14.30
CA ALA A 83 5.28 -0.59 -13.51
C ALA A 83 6.14 0.10 -12.44
N ILE A 84 6.84 1.19 -12.81
CA ILE A 84 7.60 2.01 -11.86
C ILE A 84 6.70 2.60 -10.78
N GLY A 85 5.54 3.15 -11.16
CA GLY A 85 4.59 3.76 -10.24
C GLY A 85 4.08 2.77 -9.20
N GLU A 86 3.62 1.61 -9.66
CA GLU A 86 3.15 0.52 -8.81
C GLU A 86 4.24 0.04 -7.87
N ALA A 87 5.47 -0.16 -8.36
CA ALA A 87 6.56 -0.59 -7.49
C ALA A 87 6.90 0.43 -6.39
N LEU A 88 6.90 1.72 -6.71
CA LEU A 88 7.12 2.76 -5.71
C LEU A 88 5.97 2.83 -4.69
N GLU A 89 4.73 2.63 -5.14
CA GLU A 89 3.55 2.52 -4.29
C GLU A 89 3.71 1.36 -3.30
N ARG A 90 4.00 0.14 -3.80
CA ARG A 90 4.23 -1.05 -2.97
C ARG A 90 5.37 -0.87 -1.99
N TYR A 91 6.51 -0.35 -2.46
CA TYR A 91 7.67 -0.11 -1.61
C TYR A 91 7.32 0.84 -0.46
N CYS A 92 6.68 1.97 -0.74
CA CYS A 92 6.25 2.92 0.27
C CYS A 92 5.22 2.31 1.23
N GLY A 93 4.23 1.57 0.72
CA GLY A 93 3.18 0.92 1.53
C GLY A 93 3.70 -0.18 2.46
N SER A 94 4.87 -0.76 2.15
CA SER A 94 5.49 -1.80 2.99
C SER A 94 6.33 -1.26 4.15
N ILE A 95 6.59 0.05 4.17
CA ILE A 95 7.46 0.71 5.17
C ILE A 95 6.60 1.42 6.21
N TYR A 96 6.65 0.92 7.44
CA TYR A 96 5.96 1.52 8.57
C TYR A 96 6.71 1.28 9.88
N ARG A 97 6.42 2.14 10.87
CA ARG A 97 7.02 2.11 12.21
C ARG A 97 5.95 1.84 13.26
N PRO A 98 5.82 0.60 13.77
CA PRO A 98 4.79 0.23 14.73
C PRO A 98 4.73 1.09 16.00
N GLU A 99 5.86 1.70 16.37
CA GLU A 99 6.00 2.63 17.48
C GLU A 99 5.33 3.99 17.25
N GLU A 100 5.07 4.36 15.99
CA GLU A 100 4.35 5.60 15.63
C GLU A 100 2.82 5.40 15.64
N PHE A 101 2.33 4.16 15.80
CA PHE A 101 0.91 3.86 15.83
C PHE A 101 0.29 4.13 17.20
N VAL A 102 -0.93 4.66 17.20
CA VAL A 102 -1.77 4.73 18.40
C VAL A 102 -2.36 3.34 18.61
N PHE A 103 -2.01 2.65 19.70
CA PHE A 103 -2.54 1.32 19.98
C PHE A 103 -3.62 1.37 21.04
N ASN A 104 -4.89 1.24 20.62
CA ASN A 104 -6.03 1.37 21.51
C ASN A 104 -7.32 0.75 20.96
N SER A 105 -8.37 0.66 21.78
CA SER A 105 -9.69 0.21 21.34
C SER A 105 -10.44 1.29 20.57
N TYR A 106 -11.44 0.89 19.77
CA TYR A 106 -12.32 1.85 19.10
C TYR A 106 -13.07 2.71 20.12
N ARG A 107 -13.52 2.13 21.24
CA ARG A 107 -14.19 2.86 22.32
C ARG A 107 -13.38 4.06 22.81
N GLU A 108 -12.06 3.89 22.97
CA GLU A 108 -11.17 4.96 23.45
C GLU A 108 -10.80 5.97 22.36
N THR A 109 -10.81 5.57 21.07
CA THR A 109 -10.40 6.41 19.94
C THR A 109 -11.56 7.01 19.13
N ARG A 110 -12.81 6.64 19.45
CA ARG A 110 -14.04 6.96 18.70
C ARG A 110 -14.21 8.42 18.28
N LYS A 111 -13.72 9.38 19.07
CA LYS A 111 -13.83 10.82 18.75
C LYS A 111 -13.04 11.21 17.49
N GLU A 112 -11.97 10.48 17.22
CA GLU A 112 -10.97 10.80 16.20
C GLU A 112 -10.83 9.71 15.15
N ALA A 113 -11.32 8.50 15.41
CA ALA A 113 -11.29 7.36 14.51
C ALA A 113 -12.44 7.32 13.49
N ILE A 114 -12.21 6.61 12.38
CA ILE A 114 -13.31 6.07 11.58
C ILE A 114 -14.06 5.00 12.38
N ASP A 115 -15.37 4.85 12.12
CA ASP A 115 -16.13 3.80 12.77
C ASP A 115 -15.71 2.43 12.22
N VAL A 116 -15.30 1.51 13.09
CA VAL A 116 -14.96 0.15 12.68
C VAL A 116 -16.18 -0.61 12.17
N GLN A 117 -17.39 -0.22 12.57
CA GLN A 117 -18.64 -0.79 12.10
C GLN A 117 -19.02 -0.31 10.69
N ASP A 118 -18.47 0.83 10.24
CA ASP A 118 -18.63 1.30 8.86
C ASP A 118 -17.75 0.53 7.88
N LEU A 119 -16.83 -0.31 8.37
CA LEU A 119 -15.99 -1.15 7.52
C LEU A 119 -16.80 -2.31 6.96
N ILE A 120 -16.80 -2.44 5.64
CA ILE A 120 -17.35 -3.59 4.95
C ILE A 120 -16.33 -4.74 5.07
N LEU A 121 -16.53 -5.57 6.09
CA LEU A 121 -15.73 -6.77 6.32
C LEU A 121 -16.42 -7.99 5.68
N TYR A 122 -16.44 -9.11 6.40
CA TYR A 122 -16.93 -10.39 5.91
C TYR A 122 -18.38 -10.65 6.38
N SER A 123 -19.09 -11.48 5.63
CA SER A 123 -20.47 -11.88 5.95
C SER A 123 -20.53 -12.75 7.22
N GLU A 124 -21.70 -12.79 7.87
CA GLU A 124 -21.96 -13.68 9.01
C GLU A 124 -21.68 -15.16 8.68
N THR A 125 -21.99 -15.57 7.44
CA THR A 125 -21.75 -16.95 7.00
C THR A 125 -20.26 -17.24 6.97
N GLN A 126 -19.43 -16.33 6.45
CA GLN A 126 -17.97 -16.50 6.46
C GLN A 126 -17.42 -16.58 7.89
N TYR A 127 -17.90 -15.74 8.81
CA TYR A 127 -17.46 -15.81 10.21
C TYR A 127 -17.82 -17.11 10.93
N LYS A 128 -18.83 -17.85 10.46
CA LYS A 128 -19.24 -19.15 11.02
C LYS A 128 -18.45 -20.32 10.42
N GLU A 129 -17.71 -20.12 9.34
CA GLU A 129 -16.93 -21.17 8.69
C GLU A 129 -15.74 -21.58 9.58
N PRO A 130 -15.57 -22.88 9.91
CA PRO A 130 -14.52 -23.33 10.83
C PRO A 130 -13.08 -23.01 10.41
N ARG A 131 -12.85 -22.77 9.10
CA ARG A 131 -11.53 -22.43 8.54
C ARG A 131 -11.31 -20.93 8.36
N PHE A 132 -12.29 -20.11 8.72
CA PHE A 132 -12.21 -18.66 8.61
C PHE A 132 -11.51 -18.06 9.83
N ASN A 133 -10.28 -17.56 9.64
CA ASN A 133 -9.39 -17.18 10.74
C ASN A 133 -9.43 -15.69 11.10
N LEU A 134 -10.21 -14.88 10.38
CA LEU A 134 -10.32 -13.45 10.65
C LEU A 134 -11.43 -13.19 11.66
N LYS A 135 -11.17 -12.32 12.63
CA LYS A 135 -12.09 -12.01 13.72
C LYS A 135 -12.73 -10.66 13.50
N ARG A 136 -14.04 -10.51 13.69
CA ARG A 136 -14.66 -9.18 13.66
C ARG A 136 -14.19 -8.36 14.89
N PRO A 137 -13.67 -7.14 14.73
CA PRO A 137 -13.30 -6.32 15.87
C PRO A 137 -14.56 -5.82 16.58
N SER A 138 -14.54 -5.87 17.91
CA SER A 138 -15.52 -5.19 18.76
C SER A 138 -15.01 -3.82 19.18
N ASP A 139 -15.88 -3.00 19.78
CA ASP A 139 -15.52 -1.67 20.30
C ASP A 139 -14.38 -1.71 21.34
N GLU A 140 -14.21 -2.83 22.03
CA GLU A 140 -13.17 -3.06 23.06
C GLU A 140 -11.88 -3.68 22.47
N THR A 141 -11.91 -4.11 21.20
CA THR A 141 -10.76 -4.74 20.56
C THR A 141 -9.68 -3.70 20.34
N LYS A 142 -8.50 -3.92 20.94
CA LYS A 142 -7.34 -3.04 20.74
C LYS A 142 -6.67 -3.34 19.41
N ILE A 143 -6.51 -2.31 18.59
CA ILE A 143 -5.85 -2.38 17.28
C ILE A 143 -4.89 -1.21 17.12
N SER A 144 -4.00 -1.30 16.14
CA SER A 144 -3.08 -0.20 15.84
C SER A 144 -3.73 0.79 14.87
N TRP A 145 -3.71 2.07 15.23
CA TRP A 145 -4.30 3.16 14.46
C TRP A 145 -3.22 4.10 13.93
N THR A 146 -3.41 4.57 12.71
CA THR A 146 -2.53 5.53 12.05
C THR A 146 -3.32 6.79 11.72
N TRP A 147 -2.69 7.95 11.92
CA TRP A 147 -3.26 9.23 11.53
C TRP A 147 -3.33 9.38 10.01
N GLY A 148 -4.53 9.50 9.49
CA GLY A 148 -4.83 9.97 8.14
C GLY A 148 -5.47 11.35 8.16
N TYR A 149 -5.90 11.81 6.98
CA TYR A 149 -6.61 13.09 6.84
C TYR A 149 -7.91 12.91 6.04
N SER A 150 -9.04 13.19 6.67
CA SER A 150 -10.34 13.18 5.99
C SER A 150 -10.47 14.40 5.10
N LEU A 151 -10.52 14.22 3.78
CA LEU A 151 -10.74 15.32 2.83
C LEU A 151 -12.17 15.89 2.91
N ILE A 152 -13.15 15.06 3.27
CA ILE A 152 -14.56 15.47 3.42
C ILE A 152 -14.74 16.28 4.71
N LYS A 153 -14.29 15.74 5.86
CA LYS A 153 -14.42 16.40 7.17
C LYS A 153 -13.33 17.46 7.41
N LYS A 154 -12.32 17.54 6.54
CA LYS A 154 -11.16 18.45 6.59
C LYS A 154 -10.44 18.42 7.95
N LYS A 155 -10.28 17.24 8.53
CA LYS A 155 -9.61 17.05 9.82
C LYS A 155 -8.78 15.75 9.84
N PRO A 156 -7.75 15.67 10.70
CA PRO A 156 -7.09 14.40 10.99
C PRO A 156 -8.10 13.35 11.47
N VAL A 157 -7.86 12.10 11.10
CA VAL A 157 -8.69 10.95 11.49
C VAL A 157 -7.83 9.73 11.71
N LEU A 158 -8.12 8.92 12.72
CA LEU A 158 -7.47 7.63 12.93
C LEU A 158 -8.10 6.57 12.03
N VAL A 159 -7.25 5.83 11.32
CA VAL A 159 -7.64 4.71 10.45
C VAL A 159 -6.88 3.46 10.91
N PRO A 160 -7.51 2.27 10.94
CA PRO A 160 -6.80 1.03 11.27
C PRO A 160 -5.58 0.83 10.36
N SER A 161 -4.43 0.55 10.97
CA SER A 161 -3.15 0.50 10.25
C SER A 161 -3.07 -0.69 9.29
N CYS A 162 -3.78 -1.77 9.59
CA CYS A 162 -3.93 -2.93 8.71
C CYS A 162 -4.63 -2.61 7.38
N LEU A 163 -5.32 -1.47 7.26
CA LEU A 163 -5.96 -1.02 6.01
C LEU A 163 -5.05 -0.09 5.19
N LEU A 164 -3.88 0.30 5.72
CA LEU A 164 -3.01 1.29 5.09
C LEU A 164 -1.69 0.69 4.59
N PHE A 165 -1.15 -0.29 5.31
CA PHE A 165 0.17 -0.85 5.02
C PHE A 165 0.07 -2.24 4.40
N LEU A 166 0.96 -2.53 3.47
CA LEU A 166 1.00 -3.78 2.73
C LEU A 166 2.46 -4.18 2.46
N PRO A 167 2.94 -5.33 3.00
CA PRO A 167 2.25 -6.20 3.93
C PRO A 167 2.22 -5.59 5.35
N TYR A 168 1.25 -5.98 6.16
CA TYR A 168 1.11 -5.52 7.55
C TYR A 168 1.22 -6.68 8.53
N LYS A 169 1.98 -6.46 9.60
CA LYS A 169 2.04 -7.30 10.79
C LYS A 169 1.70 -6.45 12.00
N GLY A 170 0.53 -6.74 12.58
CA GLY A 170 0.05 -6.14 13.82
C GLY A 170 0.82 -6.62 15.05
N ARG A 171 0.39 -6.13 16.22
CA ARG A 171 0.91 -6.58 17.52
C ARG A 171 0.43 -8.00 17.84
N ASN A 172 1.08 -8.67 18.80
CA ASN A 172 0.70 -10.05 19.14
C ASN A 172 -0.71 -10.14 19.73
N GLU A 173 -1.12 -9.09 20.45
CA GLU A 173 -2.45 -8.93 21.05
C GLU A 173 -3.51 -8.39 20.07
N GLU A 174 -3.10 -7.95 18.87
CA GLU A 174 -3.98 -7.37 17.86
C GLU A 174 -4.54 -8.49 16.97
N PRO A 175 -5.86 -8.70 16.91
CA PRO A 175 -6.42 -9.74 16.06
C PRO A 175 -6.33 -9.33 14.58
N SER A 176 -6.04 -10.30 13.72
CA SER A 176 -6.26 -10.14 12.28
C SER A 176 -7.76 -10.14 12.00
N PHE A 177 -8.26 -9.04 11.43
CA PHE A 177 -9.67 -8.90 11.08
C PHE A 177 -9.93 -8.60 9.60
N VAL A 178 -8.86 -8.39 8.83
CA VAL A 178 -8.90 -8.08 7.40
C VAL A 178 -7.63 -8.61 6.75
N GLU A 179 -7.73 -9.11 5.52
CA GLU A 179 -6.57 -9.34 4.67
C GLU A 179 -6.05 -8.01 4.12
N THR A 180 -4.74 -7.84 4.09
CA THR A 180 -4.15 -6.64 3.50
C THR A 180 -4.31 -6.67 1.98
N VAL A 181 -4.89 -5.62 1.42
CA VAL A 181 -5.05 -5.43 -0.03
C VAL A 181 -4.47 -4.07 -0.43
N SER A 182 -4.14 -3.89 -1.71
CA SER A 182 -3.59 -2.62 -2.23
C SER A 182 -4.65 -1.65 -2.73
N THR A 183 -5.93 -1.93 -2.52
CA THR A 183 -7.01 -1.07 -3.00
C THR A 183 -6.92 0.32 -2.40
N GLY A 184 -6.83 1.34 -3.25
CA GLY A 184 -6.81 2.75 -2.84
C GLY A 184 -5.44 3.34 -2.55
N ALA A 185 -4.36 2.55 -2.71
CA ALA A 185 -3.00 3.05 -2.75
C ALA A 185 -2.72 3.87 -4.03
#